data_AF-A0A382QBZ9-F1
#
_entry.id   AF-A0A382QBZ9-F1
#
_cell.length_a   1.000
_cell.length_b   1.000
_cell.length_c   1.000
_cell.angle_alpha   90.00
_cell.angle_beta   90.00
_cell.angle_gamma   90.00
#
_symmetry.space_group_name_H-M   'P 1'
#
loop_
_entity.id
_entity.type
_entity.pdbx_description
1 polymer ?
#
loop_
_entity_poly.entity_id
_entity_poly.type
_entity_poly.pdbx_seq_one_letter_code
_entity_poly.pdbx_strand_id
1 'polypeptide(L)'
;GFFRLKLVVSGDKVTELKHFIKVPETFSRRFEEMRSANNTLATSASIAMFLLYGFGGIILGLFFMMRKRWVVWKQAVYWGFFVAAFGTLGEINFWPLMWMSYPTALSEQSFFLQNIWFMVANTFAMTVIYSLSFMAAETLTRRAFPQQINLWQIWSRGATSSIQVLGRTIGGYLMIGFDLAFVISFYLLTKKLFGWWDPASTLFDPDVIATPFPWISSVSRALGAGFWEECLFRAVPIAGAALIGDRLGRRKPWIIIGFVIQSLIFAAAHANYPSQPAYARLVELIIPSIIFGLLYLQFGLLPAIISHFMYDAVLMSLPIFTSSASGMWFDQLMV
;
A
#
# COMPACT_ATOMS: atom_id res chain seq x y z
N GLY A 1 0.45 -25.46 -24.56
CA GLY A 1 -0.68 -24.60 -24.94
C GLY A 1 -0.73 -24.50 -26.45
N PHE A 2 -1.88 -24.15 -27.03
CA PHE A 2 -1.99 -23.89 -28.46
C PHE A 2 -2.05 -22.38 -28.68
N PHE A 3 -1.30 -21.86 -29.66
CA PHE A 3 -1.48 -20.47 -30.08
C PHE A 3 -2.88 -20.33 -30.68
N ARG A 4 -3.60 -19.31 -30.23
CA ARG A 4 -4.92 -18.95 -30.70
C ARG A 4 -4.93 -17.49 -31.11
N LEU A 5 -5.76 -17.19 -32.11
CA LEU A 5 -6.07 -15.85 -32.53
C LEU A 5 -7.48 -15.52 -32.05
N LYS A 6 -7.62 -14.47 -31.25
CA LYS A 6 -8.90 -13.83 -30.94
C LYS A 6 -9.11 -12.70 -31.92
N LEU A 7 -10.22 -12.75 -32.65
CA LEU A 7 -10.71 -11.66 -33.48
C LEU A 7 -12.00 -11.13 -32.84
N VAL A 8 -12.07 -9.84 -32.57
CA VAL A 8 -13.31 -9.18 -32.16
C VAL A 8 -13.77 -8.26 -33.28
N VAL A 9 -15.06 -8.34 -33.60
CA VAL A 9 -15.73 -7.49 -34.58
C VAL A 9 -16.70 -6.59 -33.83
N SER A 10 -16.56 -5.28 -33.99
CA SER A 10 -17.51 -4.29 -33.48
C SER A 10 -18.19 -3.61 -34.65
N GLY A 11 -19.49 -3.89 -34.82
CA GLY A 11 -20.24 -3.44 -35.99
C GLY A 11 -19.75 -4.17 -37.25
N ASP A 12 -19.22 -3.40 -38.20
CA ASP A 12 -18.69 -3.88 -39.49
C ASP A 12 -17.15 -3.93 -39.55
N LYS A 13 -16.45 -3.65 -38.43
CA LYS A 13 -14.99 -3.58 -38.37
C LYS A 13 -14.39 -4.59 -37.40
N VAL A 14 -13.27 -5.19 -37.77
CA VAL A 14 -12.41 -5.92 -36.83
C VAL A 14 -11.74 -4.90 -35.92
N THR A 15 -12.00 -4.99 -34.62
CA THR A 15 -11.55 -4.05 -33.60
C THR A 15 -10.51 -4.63 -32.64
N GLU A 16 -10.40 -5.97 -32.55
CA GLU A 16 -9.34 -6.63 -31.80
C GLU A 16 -8.75 -7.77 -32.64
N LEU A 17 -7.42 -7.83 -32.69
CA LEU A 17 -6.66 -8.98 -33.19
C LEU A 17 -5.61 -9.32 -32.14
N LYS A 18 -5.88 -10.36 -31.35
CA LYS A 18 -5.04 -10.73 -30.21
C LYS A 18 -4.57 -12.18 -30.31
N HIS A 19 -3.26 -12.35 -30.37
CA HIS A 19 -2.63 -13.66 -30.21
C HIS A 19 -2.57 -14.00 -28.73
N PHE A 20 -3.01 -15.20 -28.36
CA PHE A 20 -2.90 -15.69 -27.00
C PHE A 20 -2.65 -17.19 -26.99
N ILE A 21 -2.08 -17.70 -25.89
CA ILE A 21 -1.88 -19.13 -25.72
C ILE A 21 -3.10 -19.66 -24.97
N LYS A 22 -3.79 -20.68 -25.52
CA LYS A 22 -4.77 -21.43 -24.72
C LYS A 22 -4.03 -22.18 -23.61
N VAL A 23 -4.21 -21.68 -22.40
CA VAL A 23 -3.78 -22.33 -21.17
C VAL A 23 -4.70 -23.55 -20.92
N PRO A 24 -4.15 -24.76 -20.70
CA PRO A 24 -4.96 -25.91 -20.34
C PRO A 24 -5.75 -25.66 -19.06
N GLU A 25 -7.01 -26.07 -19.02
CA GLU A 25 -7.88 -25.92 -17.84
C GLU A 25 -7.27 -26.59 -16.60
N THR A 26 -6.55 -27.70 -16.78
CA THR A 26 -5.79 -28.37 -15.72
C THR A 26 -4.71 -27.49 -15.09
N PHE A 27 -4.07 -26.62 -15.88
CA PHE A 27 -3.12 -25.65 -15.34
C PHE A 27 -3.85 -24.59 -14.52
N SER A 28 -4.95 -24.01 -15.03
CA SER A 28 -5.72 -23.01 -14.31
C SER A 28 -6.22 -23.54 -12.97
N ARG A 29 -6.79 -24.76 -12.96
CA ARG A 29 -7.26 -25.41 -11.73
C ARG A 29 -6.12 -25.64 -10.72
N ARG A 30 -4.98 -26.16 -11.17
CA ARG A 30 -3.82 -26.38 -10.29
C ARG A 30 -3.24 -25.05 -9.77
N PHE A 31 -3.24 -24.01 -10.60
CA PHE A 31 -2.79 -22.68 -10.22
C PHE A 31 -3.75 -22.04 -9.21
N GLU A 32 -5.06 -22.22 -9.35
CA GLU A 32 -6.06 -21.80 -8.37
C GLU A 32 -5.95 -22.56 -7.05
N GLU A 33 -5.74 -23.88 -7.10
CA GLU A 33 -5.48 -24.71 -5.91
C GLU A 33 -4.24 -24.21 -5.15
N MET A 34 -3.15 -23.91 -5.87
CA MET A 34 -1.95 -23.29 -5.32
C MET A 34 -2.26 -21.94 -4.65
N ARG A 35 -2.95 -21.05 -5.38
CA ARG A 35 -3.35 -19.72 -4.93
C ARG A 35 -4.31 -19.74 -3.75
N SER A 36 -5.07 -20.82 -3.56
CA SER A 36 -6.02 -20.96 -2.47
C SER A 36 -5.34 -20.76 -1.12
N ALA A 37 -4.18 -21.40 -0.90
CA ALA A 37 -3.41 -21.24 0.34
C ALA A 37 -2.86 -19.82 0.53
N ASN A 38 -2.36 -19.18 -0.53
CA ASN A 38 -1.94 -17.77 -0.52
C ASN A 38 -3.10 -16.85 -0.08
N ASN A 39 -4.26 -17.04 -0.70
CA ASN A 39 -5.46 -16.26 -0.42
C ASN A 39 -5.97 -16.51 0.99
N THR A 40 -5.97 -17.76 1.49
CA THR A 40 -6.40 -18.07 2.86
C THR A 40 -5.54 -17.35 3.90
N LEU A 41 -4.21 -17.31 3.72
CA LEU A 41 -3.31 -16.56 4.60
C LEU A 41 -3.64 -15.06 4.59
N ALA A 42 -3.78 -14.47 3.41
CA ALA A 42 -4.10 -13.06 3.24
C ALA A 42 -5.47 -12.69 3.79
N THR A 43 -6.52 -13.46 3.50
CA THR A 43 -7.86 -13.21 4.02
C THR A 43 -7.89 -13.32 5.54
N SER A 44 -7.23 -14.32 6.12
CA SER A 44 -7.15 -14.48 7.57
C SER A 44 -6.45 -13.28 8.24
N ALA A 45 -5.36 -12.81 7.64
CA ALA A 45 -4.64 -11.63 8.09
C ALA A 45 -5.47 -10.35 7.94
N SER A 46 -6.18 -10.17 6.83
CA SER A 46 -7.09 -9.03 6.63
C SER A 46 -8.24 -9.01 7.62
N ILE A 47 -8.79 -10.18 8.00
CA ILE A 47 -9.80 -10.28 9.07
C ILE A 47 -9.17 -9.88 10.42
N ALA A 48 -7.98 -10.38 10.74
CA ALA A 48 -7.28 -10.01 11.97
C ALA A 48 -6.94 -8.52 12.02
N MET A 49 -6.48 -7.95 10.91
CA MET A 49 -6.23 -6.52 10.72
C MET A 49 -7.50 -5.71 10.97
N PHE A 50 -8.63 -6.10 10.37
CA PHE A 50 -9.90 -5.42 10.58
C PHE A 50 -10.34 -5.48 12.04
N LEU A 51 -10.31 -6.66 12.67
CA LEU A 51 -10.76 -6.82 14.06
C LEU A 51 -9.86 -6.07 15.06
N LEU A 52 -8.54 -6.20 14.93
CA LEU A 52 -7.60 -5.63 15.89
C LEU A 52 -7.35 -4.14 15.64
N TYR A 53 -7.16 -3.73 14.38
CA TYR A 53 -6.74 -2.37 14.04
C TYR A 53 -7.94 -1.53 13.65
N GLY A 54 -8.78 -1.99 12.73
CA GLY A 54 -9.98 -1.27 12.29
C GLY A 54 -11.00 -1.11 13.41
N PHE A 55 -11.44 -2.21 14.00
CA PHE A 55 -12.45 -2.20 15.05
C PHE A 55 -11.84 -1.86 16.42
N GLY A 56 -10.82 -2.59 16.86
CA GLY A 56 -10.18 -2.37 18.15
C GLY A 56 -9.43 -1.03 18.24
N GLY A 57 -8.43 -0.84 17.37
CA GLY A 57 -7.53 0.31 17.41
C GLY A 57 -8.15 1.63 16.95
N ILE A 58 -8.95 1.61 15.88
CA ILE A 58 -9.54 2.80 15.27
C ILE A 58 -10.93 3.05 15.86
N ILE A 59 -11.93 2.18 15.67
CA ILE A 59 -13.31 2.46 16.11
C ILE A 59 -13.40 2.58 17.64
N LEU A 60 -13.05 1.52 18.37
CA LEU A 60 -13.09 1.52 19.83
C LEU A 60 -12.05 2.48 20.42
N GLY A 61 -10.83 2.48 19.88
CA GLY A 61 -9.76 3.38 20.30
C GLY A 61 -10.17 4.85 20.19
N LEU A 62 -10.65 5.30 19.03
CA LEU A 62 -11.14 6.68 18.85
C LEU A 62 -12.32 6.97 19.76
N PHE A 63 -13.28 6.06 19.94
CA PHE A 63 -14.38 6.26 20.89
C PHE A 63 -13.87 6.57 22.31
N PHE A 64 -12.91 5.80 22.82
CA PHE A 64 -12.32 6.08 24.14
C PHE A 64 -11.50 7.37 24.16
N MET A 65 -10.73 7.64 23.11
CA MET A 65 -9.92 8.86 22.98
C MET A 65 -10.80 10.12 22.89
N MET A 66 -11.97 10.05 22.23
CA MET A 66 -12.96 11.12 22.17
C MET A 66 -13.53 11.43 23.55
N ARG A 67 -13.89 10.40 24.32
CA ARG A 67 -14.37 10.59 25.71
C ARG A 67 -13.33 11.26 26.61
N LYS A 68 -12.05 11.03 26.34
CA LYS A 68 -10.94 11.68 27.04
C LYS A 68 -10.49 13.02 26.42
N ARG A 69 -11.13 13.47 25.33
CA ARG A 69 -10.77 14.68 24.57
C ARG A 69 -9.31 14.68 24.09
N TRP A 70 -8.81 13.51 23.69
CA TRP A 70 -7.43 13.36 23.22
C TRP A 70 -7.27 13.57 21.72
N VAL A 71 -8.36 13.44 20.97
CA VAL A 71 -8.35 13.28 19.52
C VAL A 71 -7.84 14.51 18.76
N VAL A 72 -6.88 14.27 17.87
CA VAL A 72 -6.39 15.26 16.90
C VAL A 72 -7.03 14.99 15.55
N TRP A 73 -8.11 15.72 15.23
CA TRP A 73 -8.95 15.38 14.07
C TRP A 73 -8.73 16.25 12.83
N LYS A 74 -8.51 17.57 12.98
CA LYS A 74 -8.53 18.51 11.84
C LYS A 74 -7.50 18.15 10.77
N GLN A 75 -6.24 18.01 11.18
CA GLN A 75 -5.14 17.69 10.27
C GLN A 75 -5.27 16.27 9.69
N ALA A 76 -5.75 15.32 10.50
CA ALA A 76 -6.01 13.97 10.04
C ALA A 76 -7.08 13.94 8.92
N VAL A 77 -8.14 14.75 9.03
CA VAL A 77 -9.18 14.86 7.99
C VAL A 77 -8.65 15.54 6.74
N TYR A 78 -7.89 16.63 6.87
CA TYR A 78 -7.29 17.29 5.71
C TYR A 78 -6.32 16.38 4.95
N TRP A 79 -5.47 15.65 5.67
CA TRP A 79 -4.57 14.67 5.06
C TRP A 79 -5.33 13.47 4.49
N GLY A 80 -6.36 12.98 5.19
CA GLY A 80 -7.20 11.88 4.70
C GLY A 80 -7.88 12.21 3.38
N PHE A 81 -8.45 13.41 3.27
CA PHE A 81 -9.01 13.92 2.02
C PHE A 81 -7.93 14.11 0.95
N PHE A 82 -6.79 14.71 1.29
CA PHE A 82 -5.69 14.93 0.34
C PHE A 82 -5.19 13.62 -0.28
N VAL A 83 -4.88 12.61 0.53
CA VAL A 83 -4.38 11.32 0.04
C VAL A 83 -5.45 10.60 -0.78
N ALA A 84 -6.73 10.64 -0.36
CA ALA A 84 -7.83 10.02 -1.11
C ALA A 84 -8.09 10.73 -2.46
N ALA A 85 -8.11 12.06 -2.48
CA ALA A 85 -8.29 12.85 -3.68
C ALA A 85 -7.11 12.66 -4.65
N PHE A 86 -5.89 12.65 -4.14
CA PHE A 86 -4.70 12.41 -4.96
C PHE A 86 -4.64 10.99 -5.52
N GLY A 87 -5.01 9.97 -4.73
CA GLY A 87 -5.23 8.60 -5.21
C GLY A 87 -6.29 8.55 -6.32
N THR A 88 -7.38 9.30 -6.17
CA THR A 88 -8.44 9.39 -7.20
C THR A 88 -7.93 10.05 -8.47
N LEU A 89 -7.09 11.09 -8.39
CA LEU A 89 -6.43 11.67 -9.56
C LEU A 89 -5.55 10.63 -10.28
N GLY A 90 -4.85 9.78 -9.54
CA GLY A 90 -4.13 8.63 -10.09
C GLY A 90 -5.02 7.67 -10.86
N GLU A 91 -6.22 7.38 -10.35
CA GLU A 91 -7.19 6.51 -11.04
C GLU A 91 -7.86 7.20 -12.25
N ILE A 92 -8.11 8.52 -12.20
CA ILE A 92 -8.61 9.30 -13.35
C ILE A 92 -7.61 9.23 -14.51
N ASN A 93 -6.33 9.05 -14.23
CA ASN A 93 -5.30 8.88 -15.24
C ASN A 93 -5.51 7.64 -16.13
N PHE A 94 -6.18 6.61 -15.61
CA PHE A 94 -6.53 5.39 -16.36
C PHE A 94 -7.85 5.50 -17.12
N TRP A 95 -8.54 6.64 -17.05
CA TRP A 95 -9.82 6.87 -17.73
C TRP A 95 -9.80 6.55 -19.24
N PRO A 96 -8.74 6.90 -20.01
CA PRO A 96 -8.67 6.53 -21.42
C PRO A 96 -8.67 5.01 -21.66
N LEU A 97 -8.14 4.23 -20.72
CA LEU A 97 -7.99 2.78 -20.85
C LEU A 97 -9.28 2.02 -20.52
N MET A 98 -10.25 2.66 -19.85
CA MET A 98 -11.52 2.02 -19.46
C MET A 98 -12.32 1.49 -20.67
N TRP A 99 -12.18 2.12 -21.84
CA TRP A 99 -12.80 1.68 -23.08
C TRP A 99 -12.40 0.26 -23.50
N MET A 100 -11.19 -0.20 -23.12
CA MET A 100 -10.74 -1.57 -23.39
C MET A 100 -11.59 -2.62 -22.65
N SER A 101 -12.30 -2.20 -21.60
CA SER A 101 -13.19 -3.03 -20.79
C SER A 101 -14.66 -2.65 -20.92
N TYR A 102 -15.02 -1.77 -21.87
CA TYR A 102 -16.39 -1.28 -22.03
C TYR A 102 -17.36 -2.41 -22.44
N PRO A 103 -18.39 -2.72 -21.62
CA PRO A 103 -19.40 -3.70 -21.99
C PRO A 103 -20.39 -3.08 -22.99
N THR A 104 -20.40 -3.58 -24.23
CA THR A 104 -21.27 -3.08 -25.31
C THR A 104 -22.77 -3.30 -25.07
N ALA A 105 -23.15 -4.02 -24.01
CA ALA A 105 -24.53 -4.17 -23.56
C ALA A 105 -25.05 -2.93 -22.80
N LEU A 106 -24.17 -2.05 -22.31
CA LEU A 106 -24.55 -0.79 -21.66
C LEU A 106 -24.54 0.34 -22.68
N SER A 107 -25.27 1.42 -22.40
CA SER A 107 -25.06 2.69 -23.10
C SER A 107 -23.80 3.37 -22.57
N GLU A 108 -23.14 4.16 -23.41
CA GLU A 108 -21.92 4.89 -23.03
C GLU A 108 -22.18 5.80 -21.82
N GLN A 109 -23.31 6.50 -21.82
CA GLN A 109 -23.73 7.37 -20.72
C GLN A 109 -23.90 6.58 -19.42
N SER A 110 -24.52 5.40 -19.46
CA SER A 110 -24.69 4.55 -18.27
C SER A 110 -23.34 4.09 -17.74
N PHE A 111 -22.45 3.64 -18.62
CA PHE A 111 -21.10 3.22 -18.26
C PHE A 111 -20.29 4.35 -17.61
N PHE A 112 -20.31 5.55 -18.18
CA PHE A 112 -19.61 6.70 -17.61
C PHE A 112 -20.18 7.12 -16.25
N LEU A 113 -21.51 7.20 -16.13
CA LEU A 113 -22.14 7.56 -14.85
C LEU A 113 -21.82 6.53 -13.77
N GLN A 114 -21.82 5.23 -14.09
CA GLN A 114 -21.43 4.18 -13.14
C GLN A 114 -19.98 4.35 -12.66
N ASN A 115 -19.04 4.61 -13.58
CA ASN A 115 -17.64 4.84 -13.22
C ASN A 115 -17.47 6.12 -12.38
N ILE A 116 -18.10 7.24 -12.76
CA ILE A 116 -18.07 8.49 -11.98
C ILE A 116 -18.62 8.23 -10.56
N TRP A 117 -19.75 7.54 -10.45
CA TRP A 117 -20.33 7.22 -9.14
C TRP A 117 -19.41 6.33 -8.31
N PHE A 118 -18.80 5.32 -8.92
CA PHE A 118 -17.83 4.48 -8.25
C PHE A 118 -16.63 5.29 -7.74
N MET A 119 -16.08 6.20 -8.56
CA MET A 119 -14.96 7.06 -8.15
C MET A 119 -15.35 7.99 -7.00
N VAL A 120 -16.49 8.66 -7.07
CA VAL A 120 -16.97 9.56 -6.01
C VAL A 120 -17.20 8.78 -4.71
N ALA A 121 -17.88 7.64 -4.79
CA ALA A 121 -18.13 6.78 -3.63
C ALA A 121 -16.82 6.25 -3.02
N ASN A 122 -15.87 5.81 -3.85
CA ASN A 122 -14.57 5.33 -3.41
C ASN A 122 -13.74 6.46 -2.79
N THR A 123 -13.72 7.66 -3.39
CA THR A 123 -13.03 8.84 -2.83
C THR A 123 -13.56 9.17 -1.45
N PHE A 124 -14.88 9.17 -1.29
CA PHE A 124 -15.52 9.42 0.00
C PHE A 124 -15.17 8.34 1.02
N ALA A 125 -15.29 7.06 0.65
CA ALA A 125 -14.95 5.93 1.51
C ALA A 125 -13.47 5.98 1.96
N MET A 126 -12.54 6.22 1.03
CA MET A 126 -11.11 6.33 1.33
C MET A 126 -10.80 7.57 2.17
N THR A 127 -11.48 8.70 1.93
CA THR A 127 -11.36 9.88 2.80
C THR A 127 -11.71 9.53 4.24
N VAL A 128 -12.80 8.78 4.47
CA VAL A 128 -13.19 8.34 5.82
C VAL A 128 -12.16 7.38 6.41
N ILE A 129 -11.76 6.34 5.66
CA ILE A 129 -10.79 5.33 6.12
C ILE A 129 -9.45 5.97 6.49
N TYR A 130 -8.90 6.81 5.60
CA TYR A 130 -7.64 7.50 5.83
C TYR A 130 -7.75 8.48 6.99
N SER A 131 -8.81 9.30 7.04
CA SER A 131 -9.01 10.26 8.14
C SER A 131 -9.06 9.57 9.50
N LEU A 132 -9.82 8.48 9.62
CA LEU A 132 -9.93 7.73 10.87
C LEU A 132 -8.61 7.05 11.24
N SER A 133 -7.91 6.46 10.26
CA SER A 133 -6.61 5.82 10.46
C SER A 133 -5.56 6.82 10.94
N PHE A 134 -5.45 7.99 10.30
CA PHE A 134 -4.49 9.04 10.65
C PHE A 134 -4.80 9.66 12.01
N MET A 135 -6.10 9.85 12.29
CA MET A 135 -6.58 10.35 13.56
C MET A 135 -6.20 9.41 14.71
N ALA A 136 -6.42 8.10 14.52
CA ALA A 136 -6.03 7.09 15.50
C ALA A 136 -4.51 7.02 15.65
N ALA A 137 -3.78 6.91 14.54
CA ALA A 137 -2.32 6.77 14.51
C ALA A 137 -1.61 7.91 15.24
N GLU A 138 -1.90 9.17 14.88
CA GLU A 138 -1.23 10.28 15.54
C GLU A 138 -1.69 10.44 16.99
N THR A 139 -2.99 10.31 17.28
CA THR A 139 -3.48 10.45 18.66
C THR A 139 -2.87 9.39 19.58
N LEU A 140 -2.84 8.12 19.15
CA LEU A 140 -2.21 7.03 19.89
C LEU A 140 -0.71 7.28 20.06
N THR A 141 -0.01 7.69 18.99
CA THR A 141 1.43 7.98 19.05
C THR A 141 1.74 9.11 20.03
N ARG A 142 0.99 10.23 20.02
CA ARG A 142 1.18 11.33 20.96
C ARG A 142 1.03 10.90 22.43
N ARG A 143 0.15 9.94 22.68
CA ARG A 143 -0.16 9.45 24.03
C ARG A 143 0.82 8.38 24.49
N ALA A 144 1.18 7.45 23.61
CA ALA A 144 2.12 6.39 23.93
C ALA A 144 3.57 6.90 23.95
N PHE A 145 3.95 7.73 22.99
CA PHE A 145 5.33 8.14 22.74
C PHE A 145 5.43 9.67 22.56
N PRO A 146 5.20 10.45 23.64
CA PRO A 146 5.16 11.92 23.57
C PRO A 146 6.46 12.56 23.07
N GLN A 147 7.59 11.85 23.20
CA GLN A 147 8.90 12.27 22.72
C GLN A 147 9.07 12.23 21.20
N GLN A 148 8.20 11.53 20.47
CA GLN A 148 8.28 11.46 19.01
C GLN A 148 7.89 12.80 18.39
N ILE A 149 8.32 13.08 17.16
CA ILE A 149 7.87 14.30 16.45
C ILE A 149 6.38 14.23 16.15
N ASN A 150 5.68 15.34 16.32
CA ASN A 150 4.30 15.50 15.90
C ASN A 150 4.22 15.60 14.37
N LEU A 151 3.53 14.65 13.73
CA LEU A 151 3.48 14.54 12.26
C LEU A 151 2.86 15.78 11.61
N TRP A 152 1.91 16.42 12.29
CA TRP A 152 1.21 17.59 11.77
C TRP A 152 1.98 18.90 11.94
N GLN A 153 3.07 18.90 12.71
CA GLN A 153 3.86 20.09 13.00
C GLN A 153 5.23 20.07 12.31
N ILE A 154 5.53 19.06 11.48
CA ILE A 154 6.83 18.94 10.78
C ILE A 154 7.15 20.15 9.89
N TRP A 155 6.12 20.85 9.38
CA TRP A 155 6.24 22.03 8.52
C TRP A 155 6.10 23.36 9.27
N SER A 156 5.92 23.33 10.59
CA SER A 156 5.82 24.53 11.42
C SER A 156 7.16 25.25 11.53
N ARG A 157 7.13 26.59 11.70
CA ARG A 157 8.34 27.40 11.89
C ARG A 157 9.15 26.84 13.07
N GLY A 158 10.42 26.52 12.82
CA GLY A 158 11.35 25.94 13.80
C GLY A 158 11.44 24.40 13.77
N ALA A 159 10.37 23.69 13.36
CA ALA A 159 10.41 22.24 13.19
C ALA A 159 11.09 21.85 11.87
N THR A 160 10.75 22.53 10.77
CA THR A 160 11.26 22.25 9.42
C THR A 160 12.78 22.41 9.31
N SER A 161 13.37 23.31 10.11
CA SER A 161 14.81 23.56 10.16
C SER A 161 15.54 22.76 11.25
N SER A 162 14.85 21.84 11.94
CA SER A 162 15.47 21.07 13.02
C SER A 162 16.30 19.91 12.47
N ILE A 163 17.47 19.67 13.06
CA ILE A 163 18.32 18.51 12.75
C ILE A 163 17.57 17.18 12.96
N GLN A 164 16.56 17.20 13.82
CA GLN A 164 15.71 16.07 14.15
C GLN A 164 14.74 15.69 13.02
N VAL A 165 14.14 16.66 12.32
CA VAL A 165 13.33 16.40 11.12
C VAL A 165 14.24 16.00 9.97
N LEU A 166 15.34 16.75 9.76
CA LEU A 166 16.30 16.47 8.69
C LEU A 166 16.87 15.06 8.77
N GLY A 167 17.36 14.63 9.94
CA GLY A 167 17.94 13.30 10.13
C GLY A 167 16.93 12.16 9.91
N ARG A 168 15.66 12.36 10.29
CA ARG A 168 14.59 11.39 10.03
C ARG A 168 14.22 11.32 8.55
N THR A 169 14.17 12.46 7.88
CA THR A 169 13.93 12.55 6.44
C THR A 169 15.05 11.84 5.66
N ILE A 170 16.31 12.22 5.91
CA ILE A 170 17.48 11.59 5.28
C ILE A 170 17.52 10.09 5.59
N GLY A 171 17.26 9.71 6.85
CA GLY A 171 17.21 8.31 7.26
C GLY A 171 16.19 7.49 6.46
N GLY A 172 14.98 8.03 6.23
CA GLY A 172 13.97 7.40 5.38
C GLY A 172 14.44 7.20 3.93
N TYR A 173 15.07 8.22 3.32
CA TYR A 173 15.62 8.11 1.97
C TYR A 173 16.76 7.08 1.87
N LEU A 174 17.67 7.04 2.85
CA LEU A 174 18.78 6.10 2.82
C LEU A 174 18.33 4.65 2.97
N MET A 175 17.14 4.42 3.54
CA MET A 175 16.62 3.10 3.81
C MET A 175 16.20 2.34 2.53
N ILE A 176 15.84 3.06 1.46
CA ILE A 176 15.44 2.50 0.16
C ILE A 176 16.51 1.55 -0.39
N GLY A 177 17.79 1.93 -0.32
CA GLY A 177 18.88 1.13 -0.87
C GLY A 177 19.00 -0.23 -0.18
N PHE A 178 18.76 -0.28 1.13
CA PHE A 178 18.70 -1.54 1.88
C PHE A 178 17.44 -2.34 1.54
N ASP A 179 16.27 -1.71 1.44
CA ASP A 179 15.02 -2.41 1.11
C ASP A 179 15.10 -3.07 -0.28
N LEU A 180 15.67 -2.36 -1.26
CA LEU A 180 15.96 -2.89 -2.60
C LEU A 180 16.99 -4.02 -2.56
N ALA A 181 18.10 -3.83 -1.83
CA ALA A 181 19.11 -4.88 -1.69
C ALA A 181 18.54 -6.14 -1.01
N PHE A 182 17.69 -5.96 0.00
CA PHE A 182 17.00 -7.03 0.70
C PHE A 182 16.09 -7.82 -0.25
N VAL A 183 15.17 -7.15 -0.96
CA VAL A 183 14.22 -7.86 -1.83
C VAL A 183 14.94 -8.61 -2.95
N ILE A 184 15.94 -7.99 -3.58
CA ILE A 184 16.75 -8.63 -4.62
C ILE A 184 17.48 -9.85 -4.06
N SER A 185 18.14 -9.70 -2.92
CA SER A 185 18.88 -10.79 -2.28
C SER A 185 17.96 -11.92 -1.85
N PHE A 186 16.78 -11.59 -1.30
CA PHE A 186 15.78 -12.54 -0.87
C PHE A 186 15.34 -13.43 -2.03
N TYR A 187 14.88 -12.85 -3.14
CA TYR A 187 14.43 -13.62 -4.30
C TYR A 187 15.56 -14.41 -4.96
N LEU A 188 16.78 -13.88 -5.02
CA LEU A 188 17.94 -14.62 -5.55
C LEU A 188 18.28 -15.84 -4.69
N LEU A 189 18.29 -15.67 -3.36
CA LEU A 189 18.62 -16.73 -2.41
C LEU A 189 17.52 -17.79 -2.35
N THR A 190 16.24 -17.40 -2.26
CA THR A 190 15.13 -18.35 -2.12
C THR A 190 14.95 -19.18 -3.38
N LYS A 191 15.09 -18.57 -4.56
CA LYS A 191 15.10 -19.29 -5.83
C LYS A 191 16.28 -20.26 -5.93
N LYS A 192 17.49 -19.86 -5.53
CA LYS A 192 18.70 -20.69 -5.64
C LYS A 192 18.76 -21.81 -4.60
N LEU A 193 18.42 -21.54 -3.35
CA LEU A 193 18.61 -22.44 -2.21
C LEU A 193 17.39 -23.32 -1.94
N PHE A 194 16.19 -22.80 -2.13
CA PHE A 194 14.95 -23.49 -1.76
C PHE A 194 14.06 -23.84 -2.95
N GLY A 195 14.45 -23.43 -4.18
CA GLY A 195 13.65 -23.64 -5.37
C GLY A 195 12.30 -22.93 -5.31
N TRP A 196 12.19 -21.84 -4.55
CA TRP A 196 10.96 -21.05 -4.49
C TRP A 196 10.66 -20.47 -5.87
N TRP A 197 9.37 -20.39 -6.17
CA TRP A 197 8.89 -20.02 -7.48
C TRP A 197 7.86 -18.90 -7.38
N ASP A 198 8.02 -17.91 -8.25
CA ASP A 198 7.07 -16.84 -8.49
C ASP A 198 6.75 -16.81 -9.99
N PRO A 199 5.51 -16.47 -10.38
CA PRO A 199 5.17 -16.36 -11.79
C PRO A 199 5.99 -15.27 -12.46
N ALA A 200 6.39 -15.52 -13.71
CA ALA A 200 6.94 -14.48 -14.57
C ALA A 200 5.80 -13.52 -14.95
N SER A 201 5.58 -12.47 -14.17
CA SER A 201 4.72 -11.35 -14.51
C SER A 201 5.55 -10.20 -15.05
N THR A 202 4.89 -9.20 -15.64
CA THR A 202 5.51 -7.88 -15.74
C THR A 202 5.89 -7.45 -14.32
N LEU A 203 7.12 -6.97 -14.13
CA LEU A 203 7.61 -6.47 -12.83
C LEU A 203 6.77 -5.30 -12.30
N PHE A 204 5.99 -4.68 -13.20
CA PHE A 204 5.16 -3.51 -13.00
C PHE A 204 3.97 -3.56 -13.95
N ASP A 205 3.00 -2.66 -13.73
CA ASP A 205 1.87 -2.49 -14.63
C ASP A 205 2.31 -1.69 -15.87
N PRO A 206 2.34 -2.30 -17.08
CA PRO A 206 2.76 -1.60 -18.29
C PRO A 206 1.78 -0.50 -18.71
N ASP A 207 0.53 -0.53 -18.22
CA ASP A 207 -0.48 0.46 -18.60
C ASP A 207 -0.19 1.83 -17.98
N VAL A 208 0.69 1.91 -16.98
CA VAL A 208 1.15 3.17 -16.36
C VAL A 208 1.66 4.16 -17.41
N ILE A 209 2.42 3.71 -18.41
CA ILE A 209 2.95 4.58 -19.47
C ILE A 209 1.93 4.87 -20.59
N ALA A 210 0.77 4.20 -20.59
CA ALA A 210 -0.32 4.43 -21.52
C ALA A 210 -1.35 5.46 -20.99
N THR A 211 -1.04 6.14 -19.88
CA THR A 211 -1.87 7.18 -19.27
C THR A 211 -1.43 8.59 -19.66
N PRO A 212 -2.28 9.63 -19.51
CA PRO A 212 -1.92 11.02 -19.82
C PRO A 212 -0.77 11.59 -18.97
N PHE A 213 -0.68 11.21 -17.68
CA PHE A 213 0.34 11.68 -16.75
C PHE A 213 0.97 10.50 -15.97
N PRO A 214 1.80 9.66 -16.59
CA PRO A 214 2.36 8.44 -15.96
C PRO A 214 2.90 8.61 -14.53
N TRP A 215 3.52 9.74 -14.19
CA TRP A 215 4.04 9.97 -12.84
C TRP A 215 2.96 9.97 -11.75
N ILE A 216 1.74 10.46 -12.04
CA ILE A 216 0.68 10.63 -11.02
C ILE A 216 0.21 9.29 -10.48
N SER A 217 0.03 8.28 -11.34
CA SER A 217 -0.46 6.97 -10.92
C SER A 217 0.52 6.27 -9.96
N SER A 218 1.81 6.35 -10.25
CA SER A 218 2.86 5.75 -9.40
C SER A 218 3.00 6.49 -8.06
N VAL A 219 3.10 7.82 -8.09
CA VAL A 219 3.30 8.62 -6.88
C VAL A 219 2.06 8.60 -5.98
N SER A 220 0.84 8.62 -6.54
CA SER A 220 -0.39 8.58 -5.75
C SER A 220 -0.63 7.22 -5.08
N ARG A 221 -0.35 6.10 -5.76
CA ARG A 221 -0.41 4.75 -5.19
C ARG A 221 0.62 4.57 -4.08
N ALA A 222 1.87 4.98 -4.33
CA ALA A 222 2.93 4.95 -3.34
C ALA A 222 2.61 5.81 -2.11
N LEU A 223 2.01 7.00 -2.28
CA LEU A 223 1.61 7.86 -1.16
C LEU A 223 0.53 7.19 -0.31
N GLY A 224 -0.46 6.57 -0.95
CA GLY A 224 -1.50 5.80 -0.28
C GLY A 224 -0.89 4.68 0.56
N ALA A 225 -0.10 3.80 -0.06
CA ALA A 225 0.55 2.67 0.61
C ALA A 225 1.48 3.15 1.74
N GLY A 226 2.50 3.96 1.42
CA GLY A 226 3.51 4.38 2.39
C GLY A 226 2.97 5.22 3.55
N PHE A 227 1.99 6.09 3.33
CA PHE A 227 1.46 6.91 4.41
C PHE A 227 0.41 6.15 5.25
N TRP A 228 -0.54 5.48 4.60
CA TRP A 228 -1.65 4.83 5.29
C TRP A 228 -1.23 3.54 5.98
N GLU A 229 -0.43 2.70 5.33
CA GLU A 229 -0.02 1.45 5.92
C GLU A 229 0.87 1.68 7.14
N GLU A 230 1.78 2.64 7.13
CA GLU A 230 2.58 2.94 8.33
C GLU A 230 1.73 3.47 9.49
N CYS A 231 0.72 4.30 9.20
CA CYS A 231 -0.23 4.73 10.22
C CYS A 231 -1.01 3.53 10.80
N LEU A 232 -1.51 2.64 9.94
CA LEU A 232 -2.38 1.53 10.33
C LEU A 232 -1.61 0.38 11.00
N PHE A 233 -0.48 -0.03 10.43
CA PHE A 233 0.27 -1.21 10.87
C PHE A 233 1.32 -0.90 11.91
N ARG A 234 1.85 0.33 12.01
CA ARG A 234 2.91 0.64 12.99
C ARG A 234 2.30 1.38 14.16
N ALA A 235 1.73 2.55 13.92
CA ALA A 235 1.23 3.37 15.02
C ALA A 235 0.07 2.72 15.79
N VAL A 236 -0.99 2.27 15.10
CA VAL A 236 -2.18 1.74 15.79
C VAL A 236 -1.86 0.55 16.72
N PRO A 237 -1.25 -0.55 16.25
CA PRO A 237 -0.99 -1.70 17.11
C PRO A 237 0.10 -1.44 18.16
N ILE A 238 1.21 -0.77 17.81
CA ILE A 238 2.34 -0.60 18.73
C ILE A 238 2.01 0.43 19.81
N ALA A 239 1.48 1.61 19.46
CA ALA A 239 1.07 2.59 20.46
C ALA A 239 -0.17 2.14 21.24
N GLY A 240 -1.12 1.48 20.58
CA GLY A 240 -2.27 0.87 21.25
C GLY A 240 -1.82 -0.12 22.31
N ALA A 241 -0.91 -1.04 21.97
CA ALA A 241 -0.37 -2.01 22.91
C ALA A 241 0.43 -1.34 24.05
N ALA A 242 1.20 -0.30 23.76
CA ALA A 242 1.90 0.47 24.80
C ALA A 242 0.92 1.04 25.84
N LEU A 243 -0.17 1.68 25.40
CA LEU A 243 -1.18 2.26 26.29
C LEU A 243 -1.97 1.20 27.07
N ILE A 244 -2.28 0.07 26.46
CA ILE A 244 -2.87 -1.09 27.15
C ILE A 244 -1.90 -1.58 28.23
N GLY A 245 -0.62 -1.71 27.89
CA GLY A 245 0.42 -2.14 28.81
C GLY A 245 0.67 -1.17 29.96
N ASP A 246 0.56 0.13 29.74
CA ASP A 246 0.61 1.14 30.81
C ASP A 246 -0.54 0.95 31.80
N ARG A 247 -1.76 0.69 31.30
CA ARG A 247 -2.94 0.43 32.14
C ARG A 247 -2.84 -0.86 32.94
N LEU A 248 -2.19 -1.88 32.37
CA LEU A 248 -2.02 -3.20 32.99
C LEU A 248 -0.70 -3.35 33.76
N GLY A 249 0.11 -2.29 33.88
CA GLY A 249 1.37 -2.28 34.62
C GLY A 249 2.50 -3.08 33.98
N ARG A 250 2.40 -3.45 32.69
CA ARG A 250 3.39 -4.28 31.96
C ARG A 250 3.68 -3.76 30.55
N ARG A 251 4.09 -2.51 30.42
CA ARG A 251 4.31 -1.85 29.12
C ARG A 251 5.16 -2.65 28.12
N LYS A 252 6.35 -3.12 28.52
CA LYS A 252 7.31 -3.79 27.63
C LYS A 252 6.74 -5.07 26.97
N PRO A 253 6.19 -6.05 27.73
CA PRO A 253 5.54 -7.22 27.13
C PRO A 253 4.46 -6.88 26.11
N TRP A 254 3.61 -5.89 26.40
CA TRP A 254 2.54 -5.51 25.48
C TRP A 254 3.08 -4.89 24.20
N ILE A 255 4.11 -4.04 24.27
CA ILE A 255 4.79 -3.52 23.07
C ILE A 255 5.34 -4.68 22.23
N ILE A 256 5.99 -5.68 22.85
CA ILE A 256 6.52 -6.85 22.14
C ILE A 256 5.38 -7.61 21.44
N ILE A 257 4.25 -7.84 22.13
CA ILE A 257 3.08 -8.50 21.55
C ILE A 257 2.55 -7.71 20.36
N GLY A 258 2.32 -6.40 20.52
CA GLY A 258 1.84 -5.53 19.44
C GLY A 258 2.80 -5.51 18.24
N PHE A 259 4.11 -5.51 18.50
CA PHE A 259 5.16 -5.53 17.50
C PHE A 259 5.20 -6.85 16.70
N VAL A 260 5.06 -7.99 17.38
CA VAL A 260 5.01 -9.30 16.72
C VAL A 260 3.72 -9.44 15.91
N ILE A 261 2.57 -9.08 16.50
CA ILE A 261 1.27 -9.16 15.83
C ILE A 261 1.26 -8.30 14.57
N GLN A 262 1.77 -7.05 14.63
CA GLN A 262 1.81 -6.21 13.42
C GLN A 262 2.73 -6.74 12.34
N SER A 263 3.88 -7.31 12.71
CA SER A 263 4.81 -7.88 11.75
C SER A 263 4.15 -9.02 10.98
N LEU A 264 3.46 -9.91 11.71
CA LEU A 264 2.75 -11.06 11.14
C LEU A 264 1.56 -10.64 10.28
N ILE A 265 0.72 -9.72 10.77
CA ILE A 265 -0.48 -9.30 10.05
C ILE A 265 -0.11 -8.53 8.78
N PHE A 266 0.85 -7.61 8.84
CA PHE A 266 1.33 -6.90 7.66
C PHE A 266 1.83 -7.86 6.59
N ALA A 267 2.73 -8.78 6.97
CA ALA A 267 3.33 -9.71 6.02
C ALA A 267 2.32 -10.71 5.46
N ALA A 268 1.43 -11.23 6.30
CA ALA A 268 0.42 -12.19 5.89
C ALA A 268 -0.69 -11.56 5.04
N ALA A 269 -1.06 -10.29 5.25
CA ALA A 269 -2.06 -9.59 4.44
C ALA A 269 -1.66 -9.48 2.96
N HIS A 270 -0.36 -9.55 2.69
CA HIS A 270 0.23 -9.57 1.36
C HIS A 270 0.51 -10.99 0.84
N ALA A 271 0.13 -12.05 1.56
CA ALA A 271 0.38 -13.42 1.11
C ALA A 271 -0.40 -13.81 -0.15
N ASN A 272 -1.34 -12.97 -0.61
CA ASN A 272 -2.14 -13.16 -1.81
C ASN A 272 -1.35 -12.88 -3.11
N TYR A 273 -0.11 -12.39 -3.07
CA TYR A 273 0.73 -12.39 -4.27
C TYR A 273 1.11 -13.83 -4.62
N PRO A 274 0.93 -14.29 -5.88
CA PRO A 274 1.22 -15.66 -6.23
C PRO A 274 2.70 -15.98 -6.01
N SER A 275 2.95 -16.98 -5.19
CA SER A 275 4.30 -17.44 -4.83
C SER A 275 4.23 -18.87 -4.32
N GLN A 276 5.33 -19.61 -4.47
CA GLN A 276 5.48 -20.97 -3.96
C GLN A 276 6.78 -21.10 -3.16
N PRO A 277 6.70 -21.55 -1.89
CA PRO A 277 5.51 -21.99 -1.15
C PRO A 277 4.55 -20.83 -0.82
N ALA A 278 3.31 -21.14 -0.45
CA ALA A 278 2.25 -20.13 -0.24
C ALA A 278 2.57 -19.06 0.82
N TYR A 279 3.50 -19.35 1.74
CA TYR A 279 3.94 -18.43 2.78
C TYR A 279 5.19 -17.61 2.38
N ALA A 280 5.70 -17.74 1.16
CA ALA A 280 6.94 -17.09 0.73
C ALA A 280 6.89 -15.56 0.94
N ARG A 281 5.81 -14.92 0.48
CA ARG A 281 5.59 -13.47 0.64
C ARG A 281 5.45 -13.04 2.10
N LEU A 282 4.89 -13.90 2.95
CA LEU A 282 4.83 -13.67 4.39
C LEU A 282 6.24 -13.67 4.99
N VAL A 283 7.08 -14.66 4.66
CA VAL A 283 8.45 -14.73 5.16
C VAL A 283 9.28 -13.54 4.70
N GLU A 284 9.11 -13.12 3.44
CA GLU A 284 9.75 -11.94 2.88
C GLU A 284 9.41 -10.68 3.69
N LEU A 285 8.12 -10.39 3.85
CA LEU A 285 7.66 -9.11 4.38
C LEU A 285 7.71 -9.00 5.91
N ILE A 286 7.97 -10.10 6.63
CA ILE A 286 8.24 -10.03 8.08
C ILE A 286 9.45 -9.12 8.35
N ILE A 287 10.53 -9.24 7.55
CA ILE A 287 11.77 -8.50 7.81
C ILE A 287 11.58 -6.98 7.61
N PRO A 288 11.07 -6.48 6.45
CA PRO A 288 10.70 -5.08 6.30
C PRO A 288 9.74 -4.60 7.38
N SER A 289 8.75 -5.41 7.76
CA SER A 289 7.78 -5.01 8.77
C SER A 289 8.39 -4.83 10.17
N ILE A 290 9.37 -5.67 10.53
CA ILE A 290 10.17 -5.51 11.76
C ILE A 290 10.98 -4.21 11.66
N ILE A 291 11.62 -3.94 10.54
CA ILE A 291 12.44 -2.73 10.33
C ILE A 291 11.58 -1.47 10.47
N PHE A 292 10.44 -1.40 9.79
CA PHE A 292 9.52 -0.27 9.90
C PHE A 292 8.95 -0.14 11.33
N GLY A 293 8.67 -1.24 12.01
CA GLY A 293 8.30 -1.23 13.43
C GLY A 293 9.40 -0.63 14.33
N LEU A 294 10.67 -0.96 14.08
CA LEU A 294 11.81 -0.42 14.82
C LEU A 294 12.01 1.07 14.51
N LEU A 295 11.89 1.47 13.25
CA LEU A 295 11.92 2.87 12.84
C LEU A 295 10.82 3.67 13.54
N TYR A 296 9.61 3.13 13.62
CA TYR A 296 8.51 3.76 14.34
C TYR A 296 8.81 3.93 15.84
N LEU A 297 9.26 2.87 16.51
CA LEU A 297 9.57 2.92 17.95
C LEU A 297 10.68 3.92 18.28
N GLN A 298 11.72 3.96 17.44
CA GLN A 298 12.91 4.77 17.68
C GLN A 298 12.73 6.21 17.21
N PHE A 299 12.15 6.41 16.03
CA PHE A 299 12.16 7.68 15.31
C PHE A 299 10.76 8.22 14.96
N GLY A 300 9.69 7.46 15.22
CA GLY A 300 8.32 7.84 14.89
C GLY A 300 7.95 7.51 13.44
N LEU A 301 6.76 7.98 13.01
CA LEU A 301 6.19 7.62 11.71
C LEU A 301 6.96 8.16 10.51
N LEU A 302 7.58 9.34 10.62
CA LEU A 302 8.17 10.06 9.48
C LEU A 302 9.17 9.22 8.65
N PRO A 303 10.23 8.61 9.23
CA PRO A 303 11.18 7.84 8.42
C PRO A 303 10.57 6.56 7.83
N ALA A 304 9.65 5.91 8.54
CA ALA A 304 8.96 4.72 8.03
C ALA A 304 8.08 5.08 6.82
N ILE A 305 7.31 6.16 6.91
CA ILE A 305 6.48 6.67 5.81
C ILE A 305 7.33 7.00 4.60
N ILE A 306 8.45 7.73 4.78
CA ILE A 306 9.33 8.11 3.68
C ILE A 306 9.95 6.86 3.04
N SER A 307 10.48 5.93 3.84
CA SER A 307 11.08 4.69 3.33
C SER A 307 10.09 3.89 2.48
N HIS A 308 8.90 3.66 3.03
CA HIS A 308 7.86 2.87 2.36
C HIS A 308 7.35 3.57 1.10
N PHE A 309 7.02 4.87 1.19
CA PHE A 309 6.63 5.68 0.04
C PHE A 309 7.66 5.60 -1.08
N MET A 310 8.94 5.81 -0.76
CA MET A 310 9.98 5.87 -1.77
C MET A 310 10.28 4.49 -2.38
N TYR A 311 10.24 3.42 -1.57
CA TYR A 311 10.37 2.05 -2.07
C TYR A 311 9.30 1.75 -3.13
N ASP A 312 8.04 2.07 -2.81
CA ASP A 312 6.92 1.88 -3.73
C ASP A 312 7.01 2.80 -4.95
N ALA A 313 7.33 4.08 -4.75
CA ALA A 313 7.45 5.04 -5.84
C ALA A 313 8.52 4.60 -6.86
N VAL A 314 9.66 4.08 -6.39
CA VAL A 314 10.71 3.55 -7.26
C VAL A 314 10.22 2.33 -8.06
N LEU A 315 9.61 1.35 -7.39
CA LEU A 315 9.18 0.11 -8.04
C LEU A 315 7.99 0.33 -9.00
N MET A 316 7.01 1.13 -8.60
CA MET A 316 5.83 1.44 -9.40
C MET A 316 6.17 2.31 -10.62
N SER A 317 7.24 3.11 -10.53
CA SER A 317 7.70 3.99 -11.62
C SER A 317 8.77 3.37 -12.53
N LEU A 318 9.17 2.11 -12.31
CA LEU A 318 10.06 1.39 -13.23
C LEU A 318 9.66 1.49 -14.73
N PRO A 319 8.38 1.39 -15.14
CA PRO A 319 8.00 1.57 -16.54
C PRO A 319 8.31 2.98 -17.08
N ILE A 320 8.23 4.00 -16.24
CA ILE A 320 8.50 5.41 -16.57
C ILE A 320 10.01 5.59 -16.84
N PHE A 321 10.87 5.03 -15.98
CA PHE A 321 12.32 5.13 -16.12
C PHE A 321 12.91 4.22 -17.22
N THR A 322 12.21 3.14 -17.58
CA THR A 322 12.65 2.21 -18.64
C THR A 322 12.10 2.58 -20.02
N SER A 323 11.12 3.48 -20.10
CA SER A 323 10.54 3.94 -21.36
C SER A 323 11.47 4.92 -22.09
N SER A 324 11.63 4.70 -23.40
CA SER A 324 12.35 5.60 -24.32
C SER A 324 11.40 6.44 -25.19
N ALA A 325 10.14 6.57 -24.80
CA ALA A 325 9.15 7.34 -25.54
C ALA A 325 9.46 8.85 -25.54
N SER A 326 9.14 9.54 -26.64
CA SER A 326 9.32 11.00 -26.73
C SER A 326 8.45 11.72 -25.69
N GLY A 327 9.04 12.70 -24.97
CA GLY A 327 8.35 13.49 -23.94
C GLY A 327 8.40 12.92 -22.52
N MET A 328 8.95 11.72 -22.35
CA MET A 328 8.96 11.02 -21.05
C MET A 328 9.85 11.64 -19.97
N TRP A 329 10.77 12.54 -20.35
CA TRP A 329 11.65 13.22 -19.41
C TRP A 329 10.89 14.03 -18.34
N PHE A 330 9.70 14.55 -18.65
CA PHE A 330 8.89 15.29 -17.69
C PHE A 330 8.35 14.36 -16.60
N ASP A 331 7.76 13.23 -16.98
CA ASP A 331 7.28 12.23 -16.01
C ASP A 331 8.42 11.64 -15.17
N GLN A 332 9.60 11.43 -15.77
CA GLN A 332 10.80 10.99 -15.05
C GLN A 332 11.29 12.03 -14.01
N LEU A 333 11.12 13.33 -14.28
CA LEU A 333 11.48 14.40 -13.34
C LEU A 333 10.47 14.51 -12.19
N MET A 334 9.21 14.18 -12.44
CA MET A 334 8.11 14.34 -11.48
C MET A 334 8.02 13.23 -10.44
N VAL A 335 8.70 12.09 -10.66
CA VAL A 335 8.83 10.97 -9.72
C VAL A 335 10.05 11.16 -8.83
#